data_AF-X0SKY6-F1
#
_entry.id   AF-X0SKY6-F1
#
_cell.length_a   1.000
_cell.length_b   1.000
_cell.length_c   1.000
_cell.angle_alpha   90.00
_cell.angle_beta   90.00
_cell.angle_gamma   90.00
#
_symmetry.space_group_name_H-M   'P 1'
#
loop_
_entity.id
_entity.type
_entity.pdbx_description
1 polymer ?
#
loop_
_entity_poly.entity_id
_entity_poly.type
_entity_poly.pdbx_seq_one_letter_code
_entity_poly.pdbx_strand_id
1 'polypeptide(L)'
;MPEEEKEETVKEEVVENVEKQIVKEVRKKPGLDKVAWKPKTGIGKKVKTEEIKDIDEILDKGLTILESEIVDALLPNINTELLLIGQSKGKFGGGQRRIFKQTQKKTQEGNKPHFAIYACVGDNNGHLGLGYG
;
A
#
# COMPACT_ATOMS: atom_id res chain seq x y z
N MET A 1 -45.02 -17.48 14.24
CA MET A 1 -44.29 -16.50 15.05
C MET A 1 -42.80 -16.80 15.25
N PRO A 2 -42.27 -18.06 15.21
CA PRO A 2 -40.82 -18.31 15.30
C PRO A 2 -40.07 -18.43 13.95
N GLU A 3 -40.76 -18.25 12.83
CA GLU A 3 -40.19 -18.38 11.48
C GLU A 3 -39.67 -17.05 10.92
N GLU A 4 -40.32 -15.92 11.25
CA GLU A 4 -39.90 -14.58 10.80
C GLU A 4 -38.55 -14.15 11.43
N GLU A 5 -38.33 -14.42 12.72
CA GLU A 5 -37.06 -14.09 13.40
C GLU A 5 -35.86 -14.88 12.85
N LYS A 6 -36.10 -16.10 12.33
CA LYS A 6 -35.06 -16.93 11.69
C LYS A 6 -34.71 -16.43 10.29
N GLU A 7 -35.66 -15.85 9.57
CA GLU A 7 -35.37 -15.25 8.27
C GLU A 7 -34.61 -13.93 8.40
N GLU A 8 -34.90 -13.12 9.43
CA GLU A 8 -34.21 -11.86 9.67
C GLU A 8 -32.75 -12.07 10.08
N THR A 9 -32.47 -13.03 10.96
CA THR A 9 -31.10 -13.39 11.36
C THR A 9 -30.26 -13.92 10.19
N VAL A 10 -30.84 -14.75 9.32
CA VAL A 10 -30.15 -15.23 8.11
C VAL A 10 -29.87 -14.09 7.11
N LYS A 11 -30.78 -13.10 7.00
CA LYS A 11 -30.57 -11.92 6.14
C LYS A 11 -29.43 -11.04 6.66
N GLU A 12 -29.33 -10.83 7.97
CA GLU A 12 -28.25 -10.05 8.58
C GLU A 12 -26.88 -10.71 8.40
N GLU A 13 -26.77 -12.03 8.60
CA GLU A 13 -25.52 -12.76 8.39
C GLU A 13 -25.05 -12.74 6.92
N VAL A 14 -25.98 -12.79 5.97
CA VAL A 14 -25.67 -12.68 4.54
C VAL A 14 -25.20 -11.27 4.19
N VAL A 15 -25.84 -10.22 4.72
CA VAL A 15 -25.42 -8.83 4.50
C VAL A 15 -24.04 -8.59 5.10
N GLU A 16 -23.77 -9.06 6.32
CA GLU A 16 -22.46 -8.89 6.96
C GLU A 16 -21.34 -9.65 6.20
N ASN A 17 -21.63 -10.83 5.66
CA ASN A 17 -20.68 -11.58 4.83
C ASN A 17 -20.42 -10.90 3.48
N VAL A 18 -21.45 -10.31 2.85
CA VAL A 18 -21.31 -9.54 1.62
C VAL A 18 -20.51 -8.26 1.87
N GLU A 19 -20.75 -7.55 2.97
CA GLU A 19 -19.94 -6.39 3.38
C GLU A 19 -18.48 -6.78 3.66
N LYS A 20 -18.24 -7.88 4.39
CA LYS A 20 -16.89 -8.42 4.62
C LYS A 20 -16.19 -8.83 3.32
N GLN A 21 -16.94 -9.32 2.31
CA GLN A 21 -16.41 -9.62 0.97
C GLN A 21 -16.09 -8.35 0.19
N ILE A 22 -16.98 -7.36 0.17
CA ILE A 22 -16.77 -6.08 -0.51
C ILE A 22 -15.58 -5.32 0.10
N VAL A 23 -15.44 -5.30 1.42
CA VAL A 23 -14.27 -4.68 2.10
C VAL A 23 -12.97 -5.41 1.77
N LYS A 24 -13.00 -6.74 1.59
CA LYS A 24 -11.83 -7.50 1.11
C LYS A 24 -11.49 -7.19 -0.34
N GLU A 25 -12.48 -6.99 -1.19
CA GLU A 25 -12.31 -6.72 -2.61
C GLU A 25 -11.85 -5.29 -2.89
N VAL A 26 -12.38 -4.30 -2.15
CA VAL A 26 -11.94 -2.88 -2.19
C VAL A 26 -10.53 -2.70 -1.63
N ARG A 27 -10.08 -3.56 -0.72
CA ARG A 27 -8.69 -3.58 -0.21
C ARG A 27 -7.69 -4.22 -1.19
N LYS A 28 -8.16 -4.89 -2.24
CA LYS A 28 -7.27 -5.39 -3.28
C LYS A 28 -6.76 -4.16 -4.03
N LYS A 29 -5.51 -3.78 -3.77
CA LYS A 29 -4.77 -2.80 -4.59
C LYS A 29 -5.04 -3.13 -6.06
N PRO A 30 -5.14 -2.13 -6.96
CA PRO A 30 -5.25 -2.40 -8.39
C PRO A 30 -4.07 -3.31 -8.76
N GLY A 31 -4.36 -4.60 -8.94
CA GLY A 31 -3.35 -5.59 -9.23
C GLY A 31 -2.74 -5.22 -10.57
N LEU A 32 -1.42 -5.30 -10.66
CA LEU A 32 -0.72 -4.94 -11.87
C LEU A 32 -1.26 -5.77 -13.06
N ASP A 33 -1.76 -5.09 -14.09
CA ASP A 33 -2.04 -5.73 -15.37
C ASP A 33 -0.71 -6.08 -16.05
N LYS A 34 -0.17 -7.28 -15.74
CA LYS A 34 1.10 -7.80 -16.31
C LYS A 34 1.17 -7.68 -17.84
N VAL A 35 0.00 -7.73 -18.50
CA VAL A 35 -0.14 -7.60 -19.96
C VAL A 35 0.19 -6.18 -20.44
N ALA A 36 -0.20 -5.14 -19.68
CA ALA A 36 -0.02 -3.75 -20.05
C ALA A 36 1.40 -3.23 -19.79
N TRP A 37 2.11 -3.79 -18.80
CA TRP A 37 3.45 -3.34 -18.43
C TRP A 37 4.48 -3.55 -19.55
N LYS A 38 5.08 -2.47 -20.06
CA LYS A 38 6.17 -2.51 -21.06
C LYS A 38 7.50 -2.15 -20.40
N PRO A 39 8.33 -3.14 -20.03
CA PRO A 39 9.55 -2.89 -19.26
C PRO A 39 10.58 -2.12 -20.08
N LYS A 40 11.26 -1.17 -19.42
CA LYS A 40 12.31 -0.33 -20.04
C LYS A 40 13.70 -0.86 -19.71
N THR A 41 13.87 -1.40 -18.50
CA THR A 41 15.09 -1.96 -17.95
C THR A 41 15.33 -3.39 -18.43
N GLY A 42 16.61 -3.81 -18.42
CA GLY A 42 16.97 -5.20 -18.70
C GLY A 42 16.37 -6.19 -17.69
N ILE A 43 16.30 -5.81 -16.42
CA ILE A 43 15.71 -6.62 -15.34
C ILE A 43 14.20 -6.75 -15.56
N GLY A 44 13.50 -5.65 -15.84
CA GLY A 44 12.06 -5.68 -16.11
C GLY A 44 11.70 -6.60 -17.28
N LYS A 45 12.53 -6.65 -18.33
CA LYS A 45 12.36 -7.59 -19.45
C LYS A 45 12.47 -9.05 -18.98
N LYS A 46 13.50 -9.37 -18.19
CA LYS A 46 13.72 -10.73 -17.65
C LYS A 46 12.61 -11.18 -16.71
N VAL A 47 12.11 -10.27 -15.87
CA VAL A 47 10.97 -10.54 -14.97
C VAL A 47 9.70 -10.75 -15.78
N LYS A 48 9.47 -9.94 -16.83
CA LYS A 48 8.32 -10.10 -17.72
C LYS A 48 8.37 -11.40 -18.55
N THR A 49 9.56 -11.86 -18.95
CA THR A 49 9.75 -13.15 -19.64
C THR A 49 9.79 -14.35 -18.70
N GLU A 50 9.58 -14.14 -17.39
CA GLU A 50 9.62 -15.18 -16.33
C GLU A 50 10.98 -15.89 -16.20
N GLU A 51 12.07 -15.27 -16.67
CA GLU A 51 13.44 -15.75 -16.45
C GLU A 51 13.85 -15.60 -14.97
N ILE A 52 13.39 -14.54 -14.32
CA ILE A 52 13.59 -14.29 -12.89
C ILE A 52 12.23 -14.43 -12.21
N LYS A 53 12.12 -15.38 -11.27
CA LYS A 53 10.88 -15.68 -10.55
C LYS A 53 10.88 -15.19 -9.11
N ASP A 54 12.07 -15.08 -8.53
CA ASP A 54 12.25 -14.70 -7.13
C ASP A 54 12.98 -13.36 -7.02
N ILE A 55 12.54 -12.54 -6.07
CA ILE A 55 13.15 -11.23 -5.80
C ILE A 55 14.53 -11.38 -5.15
N ASP A 56 14.75 -12.45 -4.40
CA ASP A 56 16.03 -12.77 -3.76
C ASP A 56 17.17 -12.85 -4.77
N GLU A 57 16.91 -13.42 -5.96
CA GLU A 57 17.93 -13.47 -7.02
C GLU A 57 18.41 -12.08 -7.45
N ILE A 58 17.53 -11.07 -7.41
CA ILE A 58 17.85 -9.69 -7.78
C ILE A 58 18.66 -9.04 -6.66
N LEU A 59 18.23 -9.26 -5.42
CA LEU A 59 18.85 -8.70 -4.22
C LEU A 59 20.24 -9.29 -3.96
N ASP A 60 20.39 -10.62 -4.08
CA ASP A 60 21.67 -11.34 -3.91
C ASP A 60 22.71 -10.93 -4.96
N LYS A 61 22.27 -10.64 -6.19
CA LYS A 61 23.13 -10.13 -7.27
C LYS A 61 23.44 -8.63 -7.09
N GLY A 62 22.85 -7.95 -6.10
CA GLY A 62 23.02 -6.52 -5.85
C GLY A 62 22.51 -5.63 -6.98
N LEU A 63 21.52 -6.11 -7.74
CA LEU A 63 20.97 -5.38 -8.88
C LEU A 63 19.98 -4.32 -8.40
N THR A 64 20.00 -3.15 -9.04
CA THR A 64 19.11 -2.03 -8.67
C THR A 64 17.74 -2.17 -9.31
N ILE A 65 16.70 -2.03 -8.49
CA ILE A 65 15.30 -2.03 -8.94
C ILE A 65 14.89 -0.59 -9.24
N LEU A 66 14.60 -0.30 -10.52
CA LEU A 66 14.22 1.04 -11.00
C LEU A 66 12.77 1.13 -11.48
N GLU A 67 12.09 -0.01 -11.59
CA GLU A 67 10.68 -0.12 -12.00
C GLU A 67 9.91 -0.73 -10.83
N SER A 68 8.83 -0.07 -10.39
CA SER A 68 7.99 -0.57 -9.28
C SER A 68 7.24 -1.83 -9.68
N GLU A 69 6.91 -1.96 -10.97
CA GLU A 69 6.18 -3.09 -11.53
C GLU A 69 6.94 -4.43 -11.35
N ILE A 70 8.27 -4.39 -11.20
CA ILE A 70 9.08 -5.56 -10.86
C ILE A 70 8.65 -6.13 -9.50
N VAL A 71 8.47 -5.27 -8.49
CA VAL A 71 8.07 -5.68 -7.14
C VAL A 71 6.64 -6.20 -7.15
N ASP A 72 5.73 -5.52 -7.87
CA ASP A 72 4.33 -5.95 -7.99
C ASP A 72 4.20 -7.31 -8.71
N ALA A 73 5.09 -7.60 -9.67
CA ALA A 73 5.07 -8.85 -10.42
C ALA A 73 5.60 -10.05 -9.61
N LEU A 74 6.65 -9.83 -8.80
CA LEU A 74 7.33 -10.86 -8.01
C LEU A 74 6.67 -11.09 -6.64
N LEU A 75 6.16 -10.03 -6.00
CA LEU A 75 5.54 -10.06 -4.67
C LEU A 75 4.08 -9.56 -4.72
N PRO A 76 3.13 -10.38 -5.22
CA PRO A 76 1.73 -9.95 -5.38
C PRO A 76 0.98 -9.75 -4.06
N ASN A 77 1.44 -10.37 -2.95
CA ASN A 77 0.78 -10.35 -1.65
C ASN A 77 1.43 -9.35 -0.67
N ILE A 78 1.81 -8.16 -1.15
CA ILE A 78 2.53 -7.18 -0.34
C ILE A 78 1.57 -6.24 0.41
N ASN A 79 1.79 -6.10 1.71
CA ASN A 79 1.05 -5.18 2.57
C ASN A 79 1.68 -3.78 2.54
N THR A 80 0.87 -2.75 2.75
CA THR A 80 1.34 -1.37 2.88
C THR A 80 0.74 -0.74 4.12
N GLU A 81 1.59 -0.11 4.92
CA GLU A 81 1.22 0.63 6.11
C GLU A 81 1.81 2.04 6.05
N LEU A 82 1.06 3.05 6.50
CA LEU A 82 1.54 4.42 6.55
C LEU A 82 1.93 4.76 7.99
N LEU A 83 3.16 5.22 8.18
CA LEU A 83 3.62 5.59 9.51
C LEU A 83 3.07 6.94 9.94
N LEU A 84 2.80 7.05 11.23
CA LEU A 84 2.33 8.29 11.86
C LEU A 84 3.51 9.23 12.17
N ILE A 85 4.02 9.93 11.16
CA ILE A 85 5.17 10.85 11.28
C ILE A 85 4.80 12.30 11.61
N GLY A 86 3.54 12.67 11.43
CA GLY A 86 3.02 14.02 11.65
C GLY A 86 2.66 14.30 13.09
N GLN A 87 2.73 15.56 13.48
CA GLN A 87 2.13 16.05 14.73
C GLN A 87 1.11 17.14 14.45
N SER A 88 -0.01 17.07 15.13
CA SER A 88 -1.06 18.10 15.13
C SER A 88 -1.23 18.69 16.51
N LYS A 89 -1.49 19.98 16.58
CA LYS A 89 -1.79 20.66 17.84
C LYS A 89 -3.19 20.27 18.30
N GLY A 90 -3.29 19.57 19.42
CA GLY A 90 -4.56 19.33 20.12
C GLY A 90 -5.03 20.56 20.91
N LYS A 91 -6.21 20.44 21.54
CA LYS A 91 -6.89 21.51 22.30
C LYS A 91 -6.03 22.15 23.40
N PHE A 92 -5.06 21.43 23.95
CA PHE A 92 -4.14 21.90 25.02
C PHE A 92 -2.67 21.90 24.60
N GLY A 93 -2.37 21.98 23.29
CA GLY A 93 -1.00 21.84 22.81
C GLY A 93 -0.43 20.41 22.90
N GLY A 94 -1.21 19.45 23.39
CA GLY A 94 -0.90 18.02 23.29
C GLY A 94 -0.82 17.62 21.82
N GLY A 95 0.33 17.08 21.41
CA GLY A 95 0.57 16.65 20.04
C GLY A 95 -0.19 15.36 19.73
N GLN A 96 -1.14 15.40 18.78
CA GLN A 96 -1.75 14.18 18.23
C GLN A 96 -0.97 13.72 17.00
N ARG A 97 -0.63 12.43 16.94
CA ARG A 97 0.08 11.87 15.78
C ARG A 97 -0.82 11.81 14.55
N ARG A 98 -0.27 12.12 13.37
CA ARG A 98 -0.93 12.06 12.06
C ARG A 98 -0.07 11.32 11.04
N ILE A 99 -0.69 10.84 9.97
CA ILE A 99 -0.04 10.10 8.89
C ILE A 99 0.95 10.98 8.11
N PHE A 100 0.64 12.26 7.92
CA PHE A 100 1.48 13.19 7.15
C PHE A 100 2.19 14.20 8.04
N LYS A 101 3.45 14.50 7.71
CA LYS A 101 4.23 15.60 8.28
C LYS A 101 4.08 16.83 7.40
N GLN A 102 3.57 17.90 7.98
CA GLN A 102 3.49 19.20 7.30
C GLN A 102 4.73 20.03 7.61
N THR A 103 5.45 20.43 6.57
CA THR A 103 6.51 21.43 6.62
C THR A 103 6.10 22.65 5.82
N GLN A 104 6.70 23.80 6.08
CA GLN A 104 6.37 25.02 5.33
C GLN A 104 7.64 25.83 5.04
N LYS A 105 7.82 26.24 3.78
CA LYS A 105 8.87 27.16 3.38
C LYS A 105 8.30 28.58 3.40
N LYS A 106 8.91 29.48 4.19
CA LYS A 106 8.56 30.90 4.15
C LYS A 106 9.12 31.53 2.87
N THR A 107 8.26 32.20 2.11
CA THR A 107 8.63 32.98 0.92
C THR A 107 8.04 34.39 1.03
N GLN A 108 8.49 35.32 0.19
CA GLN A 108 8.02 36.71 0.21
C GLN A 108 6.51 36.83 -0.05
N GLU A 109 5.96 35.94 -0.87
CA GLU A 109 4.53 35.86 -1.19
C GLU A 109 3.70 35.09 -0.14
N GLY A 110 4.34 34.57 0.92
CA GLY A 110 3.69 33.79 1.97
C GLY A 110 4.34 32.44 2.24
N ASN A 111 3.65 31.59 3.01
CA ASN A 111 4.15 30.27 3.38
C ASN A 111 3.73 29.23 2.33
N LYS A 112 4.68 28.46 1.79
CA LYS A 112 4.42 27.33 0.90
C LYS A 112 4.43 26.02 1.70
N PRO A 113 3.28 25.35 1.92
CA PRO A 113 3.22 24.09 2.64
C PRO A 113 3.73 22.93 1.77
N HIS A 114 4.37 21.95 2.42
CA HIS A 114 4.77 20.68 1.85
C HIS A 114 4.35 19.56 2.80
N PHE A 115 3.67 18.55 2.26
CA PHE A 115 3.20 17.38 2.99
C PHE A 115 4.11 16.21 2.64
N ALA A 116 4.60 15.53 3.66
CA ALA A 116 5.38 14.32 3.49
C ALA A 116 4.72 13.16 4.23
N ILE A 117 4.83 11.96 3.68
CA ILE A 117 4.30 10.71 4.19
C ILE A 117 5.44 9.69 4.22
N TYR A 118 5.36 8.75 5.14
CA TYR A 118 6.27 7.61 5.19
C TYR A 118 5.45 6.33 5.03
N ALA A 119 5.77 5.56 4.00
CA ALA A 119 5.11 4.29 3.69
C ALA A 119 6.06 3.13 3.97
N CYS A 120 5.59 2.15 4.73
CA CYS A 120 6.22 0.85 4.90
C CYS A 120 5.50 -0.16 4.03
N VAL A 121 6.25 -0.97 3.30
CA VAL A 121 5.72 -1.99 2.39
C VAL A 121 6.43 -3.31 2.69
N GLY A 122 5.71 -4.42 2.81
CA GLY A 122 6.35 -5.70 3.13
C GLY A 122 5.40 -6.90 3.03
N ASP A 123 5.96 -8.08 2.87
CA ASP A 123 5.24 -9.35 2.68
C ASP A 123 5.22 -10.25 3.92
N ASN A 124 5.75 -9.76 5.05
CA ASN A 124 5.97 -10.50 6.30
C ASN A 124 6.86 -11.75 6.13
N ASN A 125 7.57 -11.90 5.01
CA ASN A 125 8.43 -13.04 4.69
C ASN A 125 9.86 -12.59 4.39
N GLY A 126 10.39 -11.68 5.21
CA GLY A 126 11.76 -11.20 5.09
C GLY A 126 11.96 -10.02 4.14
N HIS A 127 10.96 -9.60 3.36
CA HIS A 127 11.07 -8.44 2.48
C HIS A 127 10.40 -7.20 3.09
N LEU A 128 11.17 -6.11 3.17
CA LEU A 128 10.71 -4.81 3.66
C LEU A 128 11.21 -3.68 2.75
N GLY A 129 10.32 -2.78 2.38
CA GLY A 129 10.58 -1.54 1.68
C GLY A 129 10.07 -0.33 2.47
N LEU A 130 10.83 0.76 2.44
CA LEU A 130 10.48 2.02 3.08
C LEU A 130 10.51 3.13 2.03
N GLY A 131 9.45 3.93 1.98
CA GLY A 131 9.30 5.05 1.06
C GLY A 131 8.97 6.34 1.79
N TYR A 132 9.64 7.43 1.42
CA TYR A 132 9.34 8.78 1.89
C TYR A 132 9.04 9.68 0.69
N GLY A 133 7.91 10.39 0.74
CA GLY A 133 7.44 11.23 -0.36
C GLY A 133 6.47 12.30 0.11
#